data_AF-A0A0W8CYN8-F1
#
_entry.id   AF-A0A0W8CYN8-F1
#
_cell.length_a   1.000
_cell.length_b   1.000
_cell.length_c   1.000
_cell.angle_alpha   90.00
_cell.angle_beta   90.00
_cell.angle_gamma   90.00
#
_symmetry.space_group_name_H-M   'P 1'
#
loop_
_entity.id
_entity.type
_entity.pdbx_description
1 polymer ?
#
loop_
_entity_poly.entity_id
_entity_poly.type
_entity_poly.pdbx_seq_one_letter_code
_entity_poly.pdbx_strand_id
1 'polypeptide(L)'
;MLTIRFVSAAIACVALQLQKHAVAATSLKDDPVTTCTSYDIGNKNFPGRGSEIEDDGTCIVIVPGNPSASKRKLEAILDNDIIKLEDFFGAKMEKKLKNLPTSASHHPLPWNGPSWLTYQDSINYEWKKGQPSPAEKYATAFGLNVNDFMNKVSAQSGIDSQKNVSTSCTTDKDCDSSWELTMCAIRTNATSGYCIPSWYGLSHAWAPASVIEKEPLCPVVFNGVSFHPIDIMGLITHIYDDANVDVPVVFTGSRYSGGNDSTDSYGRSSDYSYRDVNPGFFHIAASNLLGKLNHTFIIDKYPSYGVWNLPVYGFKVLEQTSMTLKEAAQNFYHVETYPWNENSTSIVHIKSRLLWNNETSADSHLIVLRDSGVTFEYLLELGEDEEIIGGEWLNESNDDHPDFLWFPKGKPAADSVTSIGLSYANVTVLLEKAAMCSTRLRRRDEVSRS
;
A
#
# COMPACT_ATOMS: atom_id res chain seq x y z
N MET A 1 -9.60 -80.23 37.79
CA MET A 1 -10.21 -79.17 38.60
C MET A 1 -9.71 -77.83 38.08
N LEU A 2 -10.60 -77.06 37.46
CA LEU A 2 -10.31 -75.73 36.89
C LEU A 2 -9.91 -74.75 37.99
N THR A 3 -8.79 -74.06 37.82
CA THR A 3 -8.39 -72.93 38.66
C THR A 3 -8.70 -71.64 37.90
N ILE A 4 -9.70 -70.90 38.38
CA ILE A 4 -10.17 -69.62 37.84
C ILE A 4 -9.11 -68.55 38.16
N ARG A 5 -8.54 -67.92 37.13
CA ARG A 5 -7.72 -66.71 37.27
C ARG A 5 -8.63 -65.48 37.21
N PHE A 6 -8.77 -64.77 38.33
CA PHE A 6 -9.17 -63.37 38.34
C PHE A 6 -7.90 -62.52 38.26
N VAL A 7 -7.77 -61.70 37.21
CA VAL A 7 -6.82 -60.59 37.18
C VAL A 7 -7.62 -59.34 36.86
N SER A 8 -7.67 -58.43 37.84
CA SER A 8 -8.28 -57.11 37.76
C SER A 8 -7.75 -56.32 36.58
N ALA A 9 -8.65 -55.81 35.74
CA ALA A 9 -8.36 -54.76 34.78
C ALA A 9 -8.25 -53.43 35.53
N ALA A 10 -7.03 -52.91 35.67
CA ALA A 10 -6.80 -51.55 36.12
C ALA A 10 -7.13 -50.59 34.95
N ILE A 11 -8.20 -49.82 35.09
CA ILE A 11 -8.54 -48.71 34.20
C ILE A 11 -7.62 -47.54 34.59
N ALA A 12 -6.62 -47.26 33.76
CA ALA A 12 -5.86 -46.03 33.84
C ALA A 12 -6.66 -44.90 33.17
N CYS A 13 -7.24 -44.00 33.96
CA CYS A 13 -7.74 -42.72 33.45
C CYS A 13 -6.55 -41.85 33.05
N VAL A 14 -6.27 -41.77 31.75
CA VAL A 14 -5.40 -40.72 31.19
C VAL A 14 -6.22 -39.44 31.18
N ALA A 15 -5.92 -38.53 32.11
CA ALA A 15 -6.37 -37.15 32.00
C ALA A 15 -5.63 -36.51 30.82
N LEU A 16 -6.33 -36.32 29.69
CA LEU A 16 -5.86 -35.42 28.64
C LEU A 16 -5.87 -34.01 29.22
N GLN A 17 -4.70 -33.52 29.64
CA GLN A 17 -4.49 -32.08 29.75
C GLN A 17 -4.52 -31.52 28.32
N LEU A 18 -5.66 -30.94 27.95
CA LEU A 18 -5.71 -29.99 26.84
C LEU A 18 -4.76 -28.83 27.21
N GLN A 19 -3.57 -28.83 26.63
CA GLN A 19 -2.78 -27.61 26.51
C GLN A 19 -3.58 -26.64 25.65
N LYS A 20 -4.40 -25.81 26.32
CA LYS A 20 -4.91 -24.58 25.72
C LYS A 20 -3.67 -23.73 25.40
N HIS A 21 -3.22 -23.78 24.15
CA HIS A 21 -2.36 -22.74 23.64
C HIS A 21 -3.21 -21.47 23.69
N ALA A 22 -2.81 -20.51 24.51
CA ALA A 22 -3.43 -19.19 24.51
C ALA A 22 -3.11 -18.57 23.15
N VAL A 23 -4.09 -18.59 22.26
CA VAL A 23 -4.07 -17.82 21.03
C VAL A 23 -4.58 -16.43 21.43
N ALA A 24 -3.69 -15.45 21.45
CA ALA A 24 -4.05 -14.06 21.74
C ALA A 24 -4.48 -13.39 20.42
N ALA A 25 -5.64 -12.73 20.41
CA ALA A 25 -5.88 -11.68 19.44
C ALA A 25 -5.06 -10.45 19.79
N THR A 26 -4.77 -9.63 18.79
CA THR A 26 -4.12 -8.34 19.02
C THR A 26 -5.19 -7.31 19.33
N SER A 27 -5.13 -6.73 20.53
CA SER A 27 -5.79 -5.44 20.73
C SER A 27 -5.18 -4.43 19.75
N LEU A 28 -5.86 -3.30 19.47
CA LEU A 28 -5.22 -2.15 18.81
C LEU A 28 -3.88 -1.72 19.47
N LYS A 29 -3.62 -2.18 20.70
CA LYS A 29 -2.42 -1.94 21.50
C LYS A 29 -1.28 -2.95 21.29
N ASP A 30 -1.53 -4.04 20.55
CA ASP A 30 -0.63 -5.18 20.40
C ASP A 30 -0.22 -5.44 18.94
N ASP A 31 -0.60 -4.57 17.99
CA ASP A 31 -0.26 -4.73 16.58
C ASP A 31 1.24 -4.45 16.33
N PRO A 32 1.92 -5.28 15.52
CA PRO A 32 3.31 -5.03 15.14
C PRO A 32 3.41 -3.79 14.25
N VAL A 33 4.59 -3.18 14.26
CA VAL A 33 4.88 -1.99 13.45
C VAL A 33 6.21 -2.10 12.75
N THR A 34 6.27 -1.70 11.47
CA THR A 34 7.54 -1.43 10.81
C THR A 34 8.07 -0.12 11.34
N THR A 35 9.26 -0.13 11.92
CA THR A 35 10.02 1.05 12.32
C THR A 35 11.22 1.26 11.42
N CYS A 36 11.24 2.37 10.71
CA CYS A 36 12.35 2.77 9.85
C CYS A 36 13.06 4.01 10.39
N THR A 37 14.37 4.11 10.16
CA THR A 37 15.17 5.31 10.43
C THR A 37 14.74 6.50 9.56
N SER A 38 14.15 6.23 8.40
CA SER A 38 13.54 7.22 7.52
C SER A 38 12.35 6.61 6.79
N TYR A 39 11.22 7.34 6.81
CA TYR A 39 10.04 7.07 5.99
C TYR A 39 9.91 8.12 4.87
N ASP A 40 11.04 8.48 4.28
CA ASP A 40 11.06 9.28 3.08
C ASP A 40 10.81 8.40 1.84
N ILE A 41 9.98 8.85 0.91
CA ILE A 41 9.70 8.09 -0.33
C ILE A 41 10.99 7.86 -1.13
N GLY A 42 11.91 8.84 -1.14
CA GLY A 42 13.19 8.75 -1.84
C GLY A 42 14.15 7.71 -1.23
N ASN A 43 13.88 7.23 -0.01
CA ASN A 43 14.69 6.20 0.62
C ASN A 43 14.51 4.85 -0.12
N LYS A 44 15.62 4.19 -0.44
CA LYS A 44 15.62 2.83 -1.03
C LYS A 44 14.96 1.78 -0.12
N ASN A 45 14.97 2.00 1.19
CA ASN A 45 14.35 1.12 2.19
C ASN A 45 12.95 1.61 2.61
N PHE A 46 12.35 2.56 1.88
CA PHE A 46 10.97 2.95 2.12
C PHE A 46 10.06 1.72 2.02
N PRO A 47 9.25 1.37 3.05
CA PRO A 47 8.48 0.13 3.04
C PRO A 47 7.47 0.03 1.88
N GLY A 48 6.93 1.16 1.43
CA GLY A 48 6.04 1.19 0.27
C GLY A 48 6.74 0.94 -1.07
N ARG A 49 8.08 0.90 -1.14
CA ARG A 49 8.81 0.69 -2.41
C ARG A 49 8.71 -0.76 -2.86
N GLY A 50 8.50 -0.99 -4.16
CA GLY A 50 8.41 -2.33 -4.75
C GLY A 50 9.69 -3.18 -4.68
N SER A 51 10.84 -2.60 -4.31
CA SER A 51 12.09 -3.36 -4.12
C SER A 51 12.10 -4.04 -2.75
N GLU A 52 12.88 -5.12 -2.63
CA GLU A 52 13.22 -5.69 -1.33
C GLU A 52 13.83 -4.60 -0.41
N ILE A 53 13.45 -4.62 0.87
CA ILE A 53 14.11 -3.79 1.89
C ILE A 53 15.47 -4.41 2.15
N GLU A 54 16.56 -3.66 1.95
CA GLU A 54 17.88 -4.15 2.33
C GLU A 54 17.97 -4.20 3.87
N ASP A 55 18.33 -5.36 4.44
CA ASP A 55 18.61 -5.49 5.87
C ASP A 55 19.97 -4.83 6.20
N ASP A 56 19.94 -3.51 6.30
CA ASP A 56 21.04 -2.67 6.79
C ASP A 56 20.80 -2.19 8.23
N GLY A 57 19.84 -2.79 8.93
CA GLY A 57 19.40 -2.41 10.26
C GLY A 57 18.62 -1.09 10.32
N THR A 58 18.26 -0.49 9.18
CA THR A 58 17.55 0.79 9.14
C THR A 58 16.03 0.67 9.14
N CYS A 59 15.49 -0.51 8.88
CA CYS A 59 14.05 -0.80 8.94
C CYS A 59 13.85 -2.16 9.64
N ILE A 60 13.18 -2.15 10.79
CA ILE A 60 12.89 -3.37 11.55
C ILE A 60 11.39 -3.48 11.82
N VAL A 61 10.85 -4.69 11.66
CA VAL A 61 9.50 -5.04 12.12
C VAL A 61 9.59 -5.37 13.60
N ILE A 62 8.87 -4.62 14.44
CA ILE A 62 8.80 -4.86 15.88
C ILE A 62 7.50 -5.57 16.19
N VAL A 63 7.60 -6.80 16.71
CA VAL A 63 6.48 -7.53 17.31
C VAL A 63 6.53 -7.33 18.83
N PRO A 64 5.46 -6.84 19.49
CA PRO A 64 5.40 -6.76 20.95
C PRO A 64 5.65 -8.13 21.60
N GLY A 65 6.50 -8.17 22.65
CA GLY A 65 7.07 -9.40 23.20
C GLY A 65 6.09 -10.37 23.90
N ASN A 66 6.42 -11.67 23.81
CA ASN A 66 5.73 -12.86 24.31
C ASN A 66 5.25 -12.81 25.81
N PRO A 67 4.04 -13.31 26.17
CA PRO A 67 3.37 -13.10 27.49
C PRO A 67 3.92 -13.84 28.72
N SER A 68 5.10 -14.48 28.67
CA SER A 68 5.53 -15.41 29.74
C SER A 68 6.43 -14.80 30.84
N ALA A 69 6.73 -13.50 30.81
CA ALA A 69 7.64 -12.90 31.78
C ALA A 69 6.90 -12.33 33.00
N SER A 70 6.81 -13.13 34.08
CA SER A 70 6.43 -12.60 35.40
C SER A 70 7.48 -11.58 35.88
N LYS A 71 7.02 -10.35 36.22
CA LYS A 71 7.73 -9.21 36.87
C LYS A 71 8.06 -7.99 35.98
N ARG A 72 7.02 -7.18 35.72
CA ARG A 72 6.89 -5.72 35.96
C ARG A 72 8.17 -4.85 35.88
N LYS A 73 8.22 -3.91 34.92
CA LYS A 73 8.07 -2.44 35.14
C LYS A 73 8.27 -1.63 33.84
N LEU A 74 7.28 -0.74 33.60
CA LEU A 74 7.15 0.28 32.55
C LEU A 74 6.68 -0.22 31.17
N GLU A 75 5.38 -0.47 31.12
CA GLU A 75 4.54 -0.50 29.93
C GLU A 75 4.58 0.88 29.24
N ALA A 76 5.21 0.96 28.07
CA ALA A 76 4.98 1.98 27.06
C ALA A 76 5.62 1.52 25.74
N ILE A 77 4.78 1.08 24.80
CA ILE A 77 4.85 1.20 23.33
C ILE A 77 3.83 0.19 22.75
N LEU A 78 2.79 0.54 21.96
CA LEU A 78 2.24 1.83 21.50
C LEU A 78 0.79 1.55 21.02
N ASP A 79 -0.18 2.42 21.35
CA ASP A 79 -1.41 2.65 20.56
C ASP A 79 -1.01 3.34 19.21
N ASN A 80 -0.14 2.71 18.41
CA ASN A 80 0.83 3.44 17.57
C ASN A 80 0.20 4.21 16.41
N ASP A 81 -0.58 3.52 15.58
CA ASP A 81 -0.93 4.07 14.28
C ASP A 81 -2.05 5.10 14.38
N ILE A 82 -3.02 4.90 15.29
CA ILE A 82 -4.00 5.95 15.60
C ILE A 82 -3.29 7.19 16.13
N ILE A 83 -2.32 7.05 17.05
CA ILE A 83 -1.57 8.21 17.57
C ILE A 83 -0.79 8.90 16.45
N LYS A 84 -0.13 8.18 15.53
CA LYS A 84 0.54 8.78 14.37
C LYS A 84 -0.42 9.62 13.53
N LEU A 85 -1.64 9.13 13.29
CA LEU A 85 -2.69 9.89 12.59
C LEU A 85 -3.10 11.12 13.41
N GLU A 86 -3.39 10.95 14.69
CA GLU A 86 -3.84 12.04 15.57
C GLU A 86 -2.79 13.16 15.70
N ASP A 87 -1.51 12.79 15.82
CA ASP A 87 -0.38 13.71 15.89
C ASP A 87 -0.21 14.50 14.60
N PHE A 88 -0.36 13.84 13.44
CA PHE A 88 -0.30 14.52 12.14
C PHE A 88 -1.46 15.50 11.94
N PHE A 89 -2.69 15.07 12.23
CA PHE A 89 -3.88 15.90 12.03
C PHE A 89 -4.14 16.90 13.16
N GLY A 90 -3.46 16.76 14.30
CA GLY A 90 -3.72 17.56 15.50
C GLY A 90 -5.13 17.37 16.07
N ALA A 91 -5.77 16.23 15.80
CA ALA A 91 -7.15 15.94 16.14
C ALA A 91 -7.33 14.47 16.50
N LYS A 92 -8.20 14.18 17.48
CA LYS A 92 -8.53 12.80 17.87
C LYS A 92 -9.34 12.10 16.78
N MET A 93 -9.03 10.83 16.53
CA MET A 93 -9.83 10.00 15.63
C MET A 93 -11.15 9.64 16.31
N GLU A 94 -12.26 9.71 15.58
CA GLU A 94 -13.54 9.19 16.05
C GLU A 94 -13.47 7.66 16.09
N LYS A 95 -13.83 7.07 17.23
CA LYS A 95 -13.78 5.62 17.46
C LYS A 95 -15.15 5.01 17.71
N LYS A 96 -16.17 5.82 18.00
CA LYS A 96 -17.54 5.33 18.19
C LYS A 96 -18.14 5.02 16.83
N LEU A 97 -18.41 3.74 16.57
CA LEU A 97 -18.89 3.27 15.28
C LEU A 97 -20.12 4.05 14.78
N LYS A 98 -21.05 4.36 15.68
CA LYS A 98 -22.27 5.14 15.36
C LYS A 98 -22.02 6.57 14.88
N ASN A 99 -20.84 7.13 15.16
CA ASN A 99 -20.45 8.49 14.76
C ASN A 99 -19.55 8.51 13.51
N LEU A 100 -19.13 7.33 13.03
CA LEU A 100 -18.32 7.20 11.83
C LEU A 100 -19.21 7.23 10.58
N PRO A 101 -18.77 7.94 9.51
CA PRO A 101 -19.50 7.95 8.26
C PRO A 101 -19.43 6.57 7.59
N THR A 102 -20.58 6.08 7.13
CA THR A 102 -20.69 4.80 6.41
C THR A 102 -20.38 4.90 4.92
N SER A 103 -20.18 6.12 4.40
CA SER A 103 -19.75 6.36 3.02
C SER A 103 -19.03 7.69 2.92
N ALA A 104 -17.86 7.70 2.28
CA ALA A 104 -17.08 8.90 2.03
C ALA A 104 -16.26 8.78 0.75
N SER A 105 -16.00 9.92 0.12
CA SER A 105 -15.12 10.02 -1.06
C SER A 105 -14.27 11.29 -0.98
N HIS A 106 -13.02 11.18 -1.38
CA HIS A 106 -12.08 12.29 -1.52
C HIS A 106 -12.27 13.00 -2.87
N HIS A 107 -12.21 14.34 -2.84
CA HIS A 107 -12.30 15.17 -4.03
C HIS A 107 -11.26 16.32 -4.00
N PRO A 108 -10.56 16.61 -5.12
CA PRO A 108 -10.59 15.88 -6.40
C PRO A 108 -10.09 14.43 -6.25
N LEU A 109 -10.46 13.55 -7.19
CA LEU A 109 -9.94 12.18 -7.16
C LEU A 109 -8.42 12.21 -7.42
N PRO A 110 -7.65 11.29 -6.83
CA PRO A 110 -6.29 11.03 -7.27
C PRO A 110 -6.29 10.74 -8.78
N TRP A 111 -5.37 11.33 -9.52
CA TRP A 111 -5.33 11.14 -10.97
C TRP A 111 -4.72 9.79 -11.35
N ASN A 112 -5.23 9.17 -12.41
CA ASN A 112 -4.72 7.89 -12.88
C ASN A 112 -3.47 8.09 -13.73
N GLY A 113 -2.48 7.22 -13.58
CA GLY A 113 -1.25 7.24 -14.37
C GLY A 113 -0.56 5.88 -14.34
N PRO A 114 0.35 5.61 -15.28
CA PRO A 114 1.13 4.38 -15.24
C PRO A 114 2.15 4.43 -14.11
N SER A 115 2.49 3.26 -13.57
CA SER A 115 3.58 3.11 -12.58
C SER A 115 4.98 3.16 -13.20
N TRP A 116 5.14 3.49 -14.49
CA TRP A 116 6.44 3.58 -15.19
C TRP A 116 7.34 2.39 -14.92
N LEU A 117 6.96 1.24 -15.51
CA LEU A 117 7.54 -0.06 -15.18
C LEU A 117 9.04 -0.11 -15.54
N THR A 118 9.82 -0.70 -14.64
CA THR A 118 11.29 -0.78 -14.74
C THR A 118 11.71 -1.54 -16.01
N TYR A 119 10.98 -2.61 -16.37
CA TYR A 119 11.26 -3.41 -17.58
C TYR A 119 11.02 -2.65 -18.90
N GLN A 120 10.25 -1.55 -18.85
CA GLN A 120 10.02 -0.64 -19.97
C GLN A 120 11.02 0.53 -20.01
N ASP A 121 12.03 0.50 -19.14
CA ASP A 121 13.01 1.56 -18.94
C ASP A 121 12.44 2.84 -18.30
N SER A 122 11.45 2.70 -17.40
CA SER A 122 10.88 3.83 -16.64
C SER A 122 10.33 4.93 -17.57
N ILE A 123 10.60 6.20 -17.28
CA ILE A 123 10.17 7.35 -18.10
C ILE A 123 10.94 7.51 -19.42
N ASN A 124 11.87 6.60 -19.75
CA ASN A 124 12.41 6.47 -21.11
C ASN A 124 11.43 5.75 -22.05
N TYR A 125 10.38 5.13 -21.51
CA TYR A 125 9.40 4.42 -22.33
C TYR A 125 8.70 5.35 -23.33
N GLU A 126 8.76 4.97 -24.61
CA GLU A 126 8.04 5.62 -25.70
C GLU A 126 6.55 5.20 -25.67
N TRP A 127 5.79 5.79 -24.75
CA TRP A 127 4.37 5.48 -24.56
C TRP A 127 3.48 5.71 -25.78
N LYS A 128 3.97 6.48 -26.76
CA LYS A 128 3.31 6.71 -28.04
C LYS A 128 4.31 6.50 -29.16
N LYS A 129 4.04 5.51 -30.02
CA LYS A 129 4.91 5.14 -31.13
C LYS A 129 5.28 6.35 -32.00
N GLY A 130 6.59 6.53 -32.23
CA GLY A 130 7.13 7.61 -33.06
C GLY A 130 7.08 9.00 -32.39
N GLN A 131 6.94 9.05 -31.07
CA GLN A 131 7.10 10.27 -30.28
C GLN A 131 8.23 10.08 -29.27
N PRO A 132 9.01 11.14 -28.99
CA PRO A 132 9.99 11.13 -27.91
C PRO A 132 9.37 10.75 -26.57
N SER A 133 10.13 10.02 -25.75
CA SER A 133 9.76 9.66 -24.38
C SER A 133 9.64 10.90 -23.47
N PRO A 134 8.99 10.79 -22.31
CA PRO A 134 8.94 11.88 -21.33
C PRO A 134 10.34 12.40 -20.96
N ALA A 135 11.30 11.48 -20.77
CA ALA A 135 12.69 11.82 -20.47
C ALA A 135 13.37 12.61 -21.60
N GLU A 136 13.25 12.15 -22.85
CA GLU A 136 13.82 12.82 -24.01
C GLU A 136 13.22 14.22 -24.20
N LYS A 137 11.89 14.36 -24.01
CA LYS A 137 11.20 15.65 -24.08
C LYS A 137 11.73 16.63 -23.04
N TYR A 138 11.86 16.18 -21.79
CA TYR A 138 12.37 17.04 -20.73
C TYR A 138 13.81 17.47 -21.01
N ALA A 139 14.70 16.52 -21.34
CA ALA A 139 16.08 16.84 -21.65
C ALA A 139 16.19 17.85 -22.81
N THR A 140 15.42 17.65 -23.87
CA THR A 140 15.38 18.56 -25.03
C THR A 140 14.87 19.95 -24.65
N ALA A 141 13.75 20.04 -23.93
CA ALA A 141 13.10 21.32 -23.61
C ALA A 141 13.91 22.18 -22.64
N PHE A 142 14.68 21.55 -21.75
CA PHE A 142 15.46 22.23 -20.71
C PHE A 142 16.97 22.24 -21.01
N GLY A 143 17.39 21.88 -22.22
CA GLY A 143 18.77 22.02 -22.69
C GLY A 143 19.76 21.06 -22.04
N LEU A 144 19.30 19.88 -21.62
CA LEU A 144 20.15 18.80 -21.11
C LEU A 144 20.62 17.90 -22.26
N ASN A 145 21.70 17.16 -22.02
CA ASN A 145 22.12 16.12 -22.95
C ASN A 145 21.15 14.93 -22.88
N VAL A 146 20.43 14.67 -23.98
CA VAL A 146 19.40 13.61 -24.04
C VAL A 146 19.95 12.24 -23.65
N ASN A 147 21.08 11.83 -24.23
CA ASN A 147 21.66 10.51 -23.97
C ASN A 147 22.10 10.36 -22.51
N ASP A 148 22.77 11.37 -21.95
CA ASP A 148 23.18 11.37 -20.55
C ASP A 148 21.97 11.31 -19.61
N PHE A 149 20.93 12.11 -19.87
CA PHE A 149 19.72 12.14 -19.06
C PHE A 149 18.99 10.80 -19.09
N MET A 150 18.77 10.22 -20.27
CA MET A 150 18.11 8.92 -20.41
C MET A 150 18.93 7.77 -19.81
N ASN A 151 20.27 7.81 -19.90
CA ASN A 151 21.12 6.83 -19.23
C ASN A 151 21.00 6.92 -17.71
N LYS A 152 20.92 8.14 -17.16
CA LYS A 152 20.70 8.37 -15.74
C LYS A 152 19.32 7.89 -15.27
N VAL A 153 18.26 8.15 -16.05
CA VAL A 153 16.91 7.57 -15.80
C VAL A 153 16.99 6.04 -15.73
N SER A 154 17.64 5.40 -16.71
CA SER A 154 17.75 3.94 -16.77
C SER A 154 18.51 3.38 -15.56
N ALA A 155 19.63 4.02 -15.20
CA ALA A 155 20.46 3.61 -14.07
C ALA A 155 19.77 3.79 -12.72
N GLN A 156 18.87 4.76 -12.59
CA GLN A 156 18.14 5.01 -11.34
C GLN A 156 16.93 4.09 -11.19
N SER A 157 16.04 4.06 -12.19
CA SER A 157 14.71 3.42 -12.06
C SER A 157 14.32 2.58 -13.28
N GLY A 158 15.15 2.51 -14.31
CA GLY A 158 14.90 1.73 -15.52
C GLY A 158 15.72 0.43 -15.58
N ILE A 159 16.02 -0.03 -16.78
CA ILE A 159 16.64 -1.34 -17.03
C ILE A 159 18.03 -1.44 -16.40
N ASP A 160 18.86 -0.40 -16.54
CA ASP A 160 20.24 -0.41 -16.04
C ASP A 160 20.33 -0.41 -14.50
N SER A 161 19.26 -0.03 -13.79
CA SER A 161 19.18 -0.15 -12.32
C SER A 161 19.28 -1.61 -11.85
N GLN A 162 18.92 -2.58 -12.70
CA GLN A 162 18.88 -4.00 -12.39
C GLN A 162 20.19 -4.74 -12.71
N LYS A 163 21.18 -4.03 -13.23
CA LYS A 163 22.42 -4.60 -13.74
C LYS A 163 23.20 -5.49 -12.76
N ASN A 164 23.16 -5.17 -11.47
CA ASN A 164 23.94 -5.85 -10.44
C ASN A 164 23.11 -6.85 -9.61
N VAL A 165 21.80 -6.90 -9.80
CA VAL A 165 20.87 -7.66 -8.96
C VAL A 165 20.05 -8.68 -9.74
N SER A 166 19.97 -8.56 -11.06
CA SER A 166 19.15 -9.43 -11.92
C SER A 166 19.99 -10.24 -12.90
N THR A 167 19.43 -11.40 -13.30
CA THR A 167 20.01 -12.27 -14.33
C THR A 167 20.07 -11.54 -15.67
N SER A 168 21.21 -11.62 -16.36
CA SER A 168 21.34 -11.10 -17.73
C SER A 168 20.60 -11.98 -18.73
N CYS A 169 19.98 -11.37 -19.74
CA CYS A 169 19.16 -12.06 -20.73
C CYS A 169 19.32 -11.48 -22.14
N THR A 170 18.93 -12.27 -23.13
CA THR A 170 18.79 -11.85 -24.55
C THR A 170 17.39 -12.10 -25.09
N THR A 171 16.65 -13.02 -24.46
CA THR A 171 15.25 -13.32 -24.77
C THR A 171 14.50 -13.65 -23.48
N ASP A 172 13.17 -13.60 -23.50
CA ASP A 172 12.33 -13.96 -22.34
C ASP A 172 12.55 -15.40 -21.85
N LYS A 173 13.11 -16.28 -22.70
CA LYS A 173 13.43 -17.67 -22.32
C LYS A 173 14.62 -17.78 -21.37
N ASP A 174 15.44 -16.74 -21.29
CA ASP A 174 16.59 -16.70 -20.37
C ASP A 174 16.15 -16.33 -18.94
N CYS A 175 14.89 -15.90 -18.78
CA CYS A 175 14.33 -15.49 -17.50
C CYS A 175 13.55 -16.63 -16.84
N ASP A 176 13.68 -16.74 -15.52
CA ASP A 176 12.97 -17.76 -14.74
C ASP A 176 11.46 -17.54 -14.85
N SER A 177 10.74 -18.59 -15.25
CA SER A 177 9.30 -18.61 -15.42
C SER A 177 8.57 -18.95 -14.12
N SER A 178 9.16 -18.66 -12.96
CA SER A 178 8.49 -18.83 -11.68
C SER A 178 7.26 -17.93 -11.56
N TRP A 179 6.52 -18.03 -10.45
CA TRP A 179 5.17 -17.48 -10.26
C TRP A 179 4.99 -15.98 -10.60
N GLU A 180 6.08 -15.22 -10.67
CA GLU A 180 6.08 -13.84 -11.10
C GLU A 180 6.54 -13.72 -12.56
N LEU A 181 5.70 -13.16 -13.42
CA LEU A 181 6.05 -12.94 -14.82
C LEU A 181 7.25 -11.98 -14.90
N THR A 182 8.43 -12.53 -15.19
CA THR A 182 9.64 -11.78 -15.48
C THR A 182 9.80 -11.61 -16.99
N MET A 183 10.26 -10.43 -17.40
CA MET A 183 10.46 -10.07 -18.81
C MET A 183 11.95 -9.81 -19.06
N CYS A 184 12.46 -10.22 -20.21
CA CYS A 184 13.79 -9.83 -20.62
C CYS A 184 13.78 -8.38 -21.13
N ALA A 185 14.20 -7.45 -20.27
CA ALA A 185 14.16 -6.03 -20.53
C ALA A 185 15.46 -5.57 -21.20
N ILE A 186 15.38 -5.10 -22.44
CA ILE A 186 16.54 -4.69 -23.25
C ILE A 186 16.40 -3.22 -23.63
N ARG A 187 17.42 -2.41 -23.34
CA ARG A 187 17.44 -0.99 -23.74
C ARG A 187 17.45 -0.82 -25.25
N THR A 188 16.92 0.29 -25.73
CA THR A 188 16.99 0.66 -27.15
C THR A 188 18.45 0.64 -27.63
N ASN A 189 18.71 -0.06 -28.75
CA ASN A 189 20.04 -0.28 -29.34
C ASN A 189 20.99 -1.21 -28.55
N ALA A 190 20.53 -1.87 -27.48
CA ALA A 190 21.28 -2.94 -26.81
C ALA A 190 20.95 -4.32 -27.39
N THR A 191 21.85 -5.29 -27.22
CA THR A 191 21.67 -6.69 -27.66
C THR A 191 21.37 -7.67 -26.53
N SER A 192 21.46 -7.21 -25.29
CA SER A 192 21.21 -7.97 -24.07
C SER A 192 20.71 -7.02 -22.99
N GLY A 193 20.05 -7.58 -21.98
CA GLY A 193 19.46 -6.83 -20.89
C GLY A 193 19.36 -7.67 -19.63
N TYR A 194 18.31 -7.44 -18.84
CA TYR A 194 18.12 -8.07 -17.54
C TYR A 194 16.70 -8.62 -17.38
N CYS A 195 16.56 -9.71 -16.63
CA CYS A 195 15.26 -10.28 -16.26
C CYS A 195 14.63 -9.44 -15.15
N ILE A 196 13.53 -8.75 -15.46
CA ILE A 196 12.88 -7.80 -14.54
C ILE A 196 11.42 -8.23 -14.35
N PRO A 197 10.91 -8.29 -13.11
CA PRO A 197 9.49 -8.56 -12.87
C PRO A 197 8.59 -7.53 -13.55
N SER A 198 7.56 -7.99 -14.25
CA SER A 198 6.65 -7.15 -15.03
C SER A 198 5.80 -6.17 -14.20
N TRP A 199 5.71 -6.41 -12.89
CA TRP A 199 5.02 -5.54 -11.94
C TRP A 199 5.91 -4.44 -11.35
N TYR A 200 7.24 -4.60 -11.42
CA TYR A 200 8.18 -3.72 -10.75
C TYR A 200 8.24 -2.34 -11.42
N GLY A 201 8.12 -1.29 -10.62
CA GLY A 201 8.07 0.09 -11.09
C GLY A 201 7.90 1.10 -9.95
N LEU A 202 7.39 2.27 -10.31
CA LEU A 202 7.33 3.48 -9.48
C LEU A 202 5.94 3.72 -8.86
N SER A 203 5.22 2.66 -8.46
CA SER A 203 3.89 2.82 -7.84
C SER A 203 3.96 3.66 -6.56
N HIS A 204 5.02 3.50 -5.76
CA HIS A 204 5.29 4.26 -4.53
C HIS A 204 5.52 5.75 -4.76
N ALA A 205 5.93 6.15 -5.96
CA ALA A 205 6.14 7.55 -6.31
C ALA A 205 4.94 8.14 -7.07
N TRP A 206 4.25 7.33 -7.88
CA TRP A 206 3.03 7.74 -8.58
C TRP A 206 1.87 7.96 -7.62
N ALA A 207 1.61 7.03 -6.70
CA ALA A 207 0.47 7.11 -5.77
C ALA A 207 0.44 8.42 -4.94
N PRO A 208 1.53 8.89 -4.32
CA PRO A 208 1.53 10.15 -3.59
C PRO A 208 1.41 11.36 -4.52
N ALA A 209 2.10 11.34 -5.68
CA ALA A 209 1.98 12.40 -6.67
C ALA A 209 0.53 12.54 -7.17
N SER A 210 -0.19 11.42 -7.34
CA SER A 210 -1.59 11.44 -7.75
C SER A 210 -2.53 12.07 -6.76
N VAL A 211 -2.22 11.94 -5.47
CA VAL A 211 -3.01 12.50 -4.37
C VAL A 211 -2.77 14.00 -4.20
N ILE A 212 -1.51 14.46 -4.26
CA ILE A 212 -1.18 15.83 -3.85
C ILE A 212 -0.89 16.79 -5.01
N GLU A 213 -0.57 16.28 -6.20
CA GLU A 213 -0.34 17.11 -7.38
C GLU A 213 -1.60 17.33 -8.21
N LYS A 214 -1.67 18.50 -8.86
CA LYS A 214 -2.77 18.80 -9.78
C LYS A 214 -2.70 17.85 -10.98
N GLU A 215 -3.84 17.29 -11.37
CA GLU A 215 -3.91 16.49 -12.59
C GLU A 215 -3.54 17.34 -13.83
N PRO A 216 -2.54 16.93 -14.62
CA PRO A 216 -2.30 17.55 -15.91
C PRO A 216 -3.39 17.10 -16.89
N LEU A 217 -4.15 18.05 -17.46
CA LEU A 217 -5.33 17.73 -18.27
C LEU A 217 -5.15 17.96 -19.76
N CYS A 218 -4.21 18.82 -20.15
CA CYS A 218 -4.03 19.22 -21.53
C CYS A 218 -2.55 19.24 -21.93
N PRO A 219 -2.25 19.01 -23.22
CA PRO A 219 -0.90 19.17 -23.72
C PRO A 219 -0.35 20.59 -23.53
N VAL A 220 0.95 20.70 -23.26
CA VAL A 220 1.69 21.94 -23.05
C VAL A 220 2.87 21.98 -24.01
N VAL A 221 3.03 23.11 -24.72
CA VAL A 221 4.25 23.37 -25.48
C VAL A 221 5.18 24.22 -24.65
N PHE A 222 6.42 23.76 -24.46
CA PHE A 222 7.47 24.48 -23.74
C PHE A 222 8.78 24.37 -24.53
N ASN A 223 9.41 25.50 -24.83
CA ASN A 223 10.64 25.58 -25.63
C ASN A 223 10.60 24.75 -26.93
N GLY A 224 9.45 24.76 -27.62
CA GLY A 224 9.26 24.03 -28.89
C GLY A 224 8.96 22.53 -28.74
N VAL A 225 8.97 21.99 -27.51
CA VAL A 225 8.63 20.59 -27.23
C VAL A 225 7.19 20.48 -26.72
N SER A 226 6.43 19.52 -27.25
CA SER A 226 5.06 19.24 -26.83
C SER A 226 5.03 18.12 -25.77
N PHE A 227 4.56 18.45 -24.57
CA PHE A 227 4.31 17.54 -23.46
C PHE A 227 2.82 17.22 -23.40
N HIS A 228 2.45 15.95 -23.53
CA HIS A 228 1.10 15.48 -23.24
C HIS A 228 0.94 15.28 -21.72
N PRO A 229 -0.29 15.23 -21.20
CA PRO A 229 -0.56 14.92 -19.78
C PRO A 229 0.27 13.77 -19.21
N ILE A 230 0.33 12.64 -19.91
CA ILE A 230 1.08 11.46 -19.50
C ILE A 230 2.60 11.70 -19.45
N ASP A 231 3.16 12.59 -20.30
CA ASP A 231 4.57 12.96 -20.19
C ASP A 231 4.82 13.67 -18.85
N ILE A 232 3.94 14.59 -18.47
CA ILE A 232 4.06 15.36 -17.23
C ILE A 232 3.84 14.46 -16.01
N MET A 233 2.89 13.51 -16.09
CA MET A 233 2.69 12.47 -15.06
C MET A 233 3.97 11.65 -14.84
N GLY A 234 4.69 11.28 -15.90
CA GLY A 234 5.97 10.58 -15.77
C GLY A 234 7.04 11.40 -15.09
N LEU A 235 7.21 12.65 -15.52
CA LEU A 235 8.20 13.55 -14.93
C LEU A 235 7.94 13.81 -13.44
N ILE A 236 6.68 14.03 -13.05
CA ILE A 236 6.35 14.27 -11.65
C ILE A 236 6.51 12.99 -10.81
N THR A 237 6.09 11.83 -11.31
CA THR A 237 6.32 10.54 -10.63
C THR A 237 7.81 10.30 -10.38
N HIS A 238 8.66 10.53 -11.38
CA HIS A 238 10.10 10.29 -11.23
C HIS A 238 10.77 11.27 -10.24
N ILE A 239 10.19 12.46 -10.00
CA ILE A 239 10.69 13.35 -8.94
C ILE A 239 10.47 12.75 -7.56
N TYR A 240 9.29 12.15 -7.32
CA TYR A 240 8.94 11.55 -6.03
C TYR A 240 9.72 10.26 -5.73
N ASP A 241 10.34 9.63 -6.74
CA ASP A 241 11.14 8.42 -6.58
C ASP A 241 12.57 8.69 -6.04
N ASP A 242 13.09 9.90 -6.26
CA ASP A 242 14.52 10.20 -6.15
C ASP A 242 14.97 10.45 -4.70
N ALA A 243 16.12 9.87 -4.33
CA ALA A 243 16.69 9.98 -2.99
C ALA A 243 17.16 11.39 -2.59
N ASN A 244 17.35 12.32 -3.53
CA ASN A 244 17.65 13.72 -3.23
C ASN A 244 16.39 14.56 -2.97
N VAL A 245 15.21 13.95 -3.02
CA VAL A 245 13.93 14.63 -2.88
C VAL A 245 13.23 14.12 -1.63
N ASP A 246 13.32 14.91 -0.57
CA ASP A 246 12.68 14.58 0.70
C ASP A 246 11.15 14.74 0.60
N VAL A 247 10.43 13.62 0.72
CA VAL A 247 8.98 13.57 0.89
C VAL A 247 8.64 12.63 2.05
N PRO A 248 8.62 13.13 3.30
CA PRO A 248 8.28 12.33 4.46
C PRO A 248 6.84 11.84 4.44
N VAL A 249 6.58 10.63 4.95
CA VAL A 249 5.23 10.06 5.02
C VAL A 249 4.74 9.85 6.46
N VAL A 250 3.42 9.72 6.62
CA VAL A 250 2.83 9.02 7.76
C VAL A 250 2.61 7.58 7.32
N PHE A 251 3.25 6.62 8.00
CA PHE A 251 3.17 5.20 7.67
C PHE A 251 2.58 4.42 8.84
N THR A 252 1.59 3.58 8.55
CA THR A 252 0.83 2.76 9.50
C THR A 252 0.72 1.33 8.99
N GLY A 253 0.74 0.37 9.89
CA GLY A 253 1.07 -1.02 9.57
C GLY A 253 2.57 -1.27 9.47
N SER A 254 2.89 -2.46 9.01
CA SER A 254 4.19 -3.04 8.77
C SER A 254 4.24 -3.58 7.35
N ARG A 255 5.43 -3.91 6.87
CA ARG A 255 5.58 -4.52 5.55
C ARG A 255 5.75 -6.02 5.73
N TYR A 256 4.88 -6.80 5.14
CA TYR A 256 5.09 -8.23 4.95
C TYR A 256 5.87 -8.47 3.66
N SER A 257 7.01 -9.15 3.75
CA SER A 257 7.90 -9.39 2.59
C SER A 257 7.68 -10.75 1.92
N GLY A 258 6.54 -11.40 2.19
CA GLY A 258 6.29 -12.77 1.75
C GLY A 258 6.99 -13.82 2.62
N GLY A 259 6.66 -15.08 2.38
CA GLY A 259 7.23 -16.21 3.12
C GLY A 259 6.30 -17.42 3.18
N ASN A 260 6.86 -18.57 3.56
CA ASN A 260 6.05 -19.72 3.94
C ASN A 260 5.73 -19.59 5.43
N ASP A 261 4.52 -19.12 5.72
CA ASP A 261 4.01 -19.08 7.08
C ASP A 261 2.95 -20.17 7.31
N SER A 262 2.81 -20.61 8.56
CA SER A 262 1.75 -21.54 8.95
C SER A 262 0.47 -20.80 9.31
N THR A 263 -0.64 -21.53 9.34
CA THR A 263 -1.90 -20.98 9.85
C THR A 263 -2.24 -21.53 11.22
N ASP A 264 -2.90 -20.70 12.04
CA ASP A 264 -3.46 -21.13 13.32
C ASP A 264 -4.73 -22.00 13.11
N SER A 265 -5.32 -22.47 14.21
CA SER A 265 -6.52 -23.34 14.16
C SER A 265 -7.76 -22.67 13.58
N TYR A 266 -7.72 -21.35 13.35
CA TYR A 266 -8.80 -20.54 12.80
C TYR A 266 -8.48 -20.06 11.38
N GLY A 267 -7.37 -20.52 10.79
CA GLY A 267 -6.98 -20.22 9.42
C GLY A 267 -6.23 -18.89 9.26
N ARG A 268 -5.82 -18.24 10.35
CA ARG A 268 -5.06 -16.99 10.27
C ARG A 268 -3.57 -17.27 10.17
N SER A 269 -2.82 -16.43 9.47
CA SER A 269 -1.35 -16.48 9.45
C SER A 269 -0.78 -16.42 10.88
N SER A 270 0.24 -17.23 11.17
CA SER A 270 0.99 -17.17 12.42
C SER A 270 1.99 -16.01 12.48
N ASP A 271 2.38 -15.45 11.34
CA ASP A 271 3.16 -14.23 11.24
C ASP A 271 2.30 -13.04 11.67
N TYR A 272 2.83 -12.27 12.61
CA TYR A 272 2.14 -11.07 13.09
C TYR A 272 2.19 -9.95 12.06
N SER A 273 3.27 -9.84 11.28
CA SER A 273 3.39 -8.82 10.23
C SER A 273 2.43 -9.03 9.07
N TYR A 274 1.91 -10.25 8.91
CA TYR A 274 0.81 -10.52 7.98
C TYR A 274 -0.56 -10.07 8.52
N ARG A 275 -0.72 -9.88 9.83
CA ARG A 275 -2.00 -9.58 10.49
C ARG A 275 -2.05 -8.19 11.11
N ASP A 276 -1.10 -7.36 10.74
CA ASP A 276 -0.71 -6.13 11.43
C ASP A 276 -1.70 -4.98 11.22
N VAL A 277 -2.35 -4.89 10.05
CA VAL A 277 -3.46 -3.98 9.82
C VAL A 277 -4.72 -4.60 10.42
N ASN A 278 -4.93 -4.33 11.70
CA ASN A 278 -6.16 -4.69 12.39
C ASN A 278 -7.38 -4.06 11.69
N PRO A 279 -8.47 -4.81 11.41
CA PRO A 279 -9.63 -4.27 10.71
C PRO A 279 -10.37 -3.18 11.50
N GLY A 280 -10.24 -3.16 12.82
CA GLY A 280 -10.69 -2.06 13.67
C GLY A 280 -9.94 -0.77 13.36
N PHE A 281 -8.60 -0.83 13.25
CA PHE A 281 -7.78 0.30 12.82
C PHE A 281 -8.12 0.72 11.39
N PHE A 282 -8.18 -0.23 10.44
CA PHE A 282 -8.55 0.03 9.06
C PHE A 282 -9.88 0.80 8.95
N HIS A 283 -10.92 0.34 9.65
CA HIS A 283 -12.24 0.96 9.61
C HIS A 283 -12.22 2.39 10.18
N ILE A 284 -11.53 2.59 11.31
CA ILE A 284 -11.33 3.91 11.93
C ILE A 284 -10.59 4.83 10.96
N ALA A 285 -9.45 4.39 10.42
CA ALA A 285 -8.62 5.17 9.51
C ALA A 285 -9.38 5.56 8.25
N ALA A 286 -9.98 4.58 7.55
CA ALA A 286 -10.72 4.83 6.32
C ALA A 286 -11.88 5.82 6.52
N SER A 287 -12.67 5.63 7.57
CA SER A 287 -13.84 6.46 7.86
C SER A 287 -13.44 7.88 8.30
N ASN A 288 -12.39 8.03 9.12
CA ASN A 288 -11.93 9.34 9.56
C ASN A 288 -11.25 10.12 8.45
N LEU A 289 -10.26 9.52 7.76
CA LEU A 289 -9.47 10.21 6.74
C LEU A 289 -10.37 10.70 5.60
N LEU A 290 -11.14 9.80 4.99
CA LEU A 290 -12.01 10.12 3.86
C LEU A 290 -13.22 10.94 4.28
N GLY A 291 -13.86 10.61 5.41
CA GLY A 291 -15.18 11.13 5.75
C GLY A 291 -15.20 12.31 6.71
N LYS A 292 -14.15 12.52 7.50
CA LYS A 292 -14.11 13.58 8.53
C LYS A 292 -12.95 14.57 8.34
N LEU A 293 -11.84 14.13 7.75
CA LEU A 293 -10.61 14.92 7.62
C LEU A 293 -10.38 15.44 6.19
N ASN A 294 -11.25 15.07 5.24
CA ASN A 294 -11.11 15.40 3.81
C ASN A 294 -9.71 15.05 3.27
N HIS A 295 -9.17 13.92 3.73
CA HIS A 295 -7.87 13.40 3.37
C HIS A 295 -8.04 12.04 2.70
N THR A 296 -7.03 11.58 1.99
CA THR A 296 -7.00 10.20 1.49
C THR A 296 -5.70 9.50 1.86
N PHE A 297 -5.59 8.23 1.56
CA PHE A 297 -4.42 7.42 1.87
C PHE A 297 -4.12 6.47 0.72
N ILE A 298 -2.93 5.91 0.79
CA ILE A 298 -2.40 4.93 -0.14
C ILE A 298 -2.32 3.62 0.64
N ILE A 299 -2.66 2.53 -0.03
CA ILE A 299 -2.51 1.18 0.52
C ILE A 299 -1.50 0.39 -0.30
N ASP A 300 -0.85 -0.57 0.33
CA ASP A 300 -0.51 -1.80 -0.39
C ASP A 300 -1.73 -2.72 -0.39
N LYS A 301 -2.07 -3.24 -1.57
CA LYS A 301 -3.32 -3.98 -1.76
C LYS A 301 -3.33 -5.32 -1.04
N TYR A 302 -2.19 -6.00 -0.97
CA TYR A 302 -2.07 -7.36 -0.44
C TYR A 302 -0.77 -7.53 0.34
N PRO A 303 -0.75 -8.30 1.44
CA PRO A 303 0.48 -8.72 2.11
C PRO A 303 1.19 -9.76 1.25
N SER A 304 2.05 -9.30 0.33
CA SER A 304 2.80 -10.17 -0.58
C SER A 304 4.21 -9.63 -0.84
N TYR A 305 5.05 -10.42 -1.52
CA TYR A 305 6.38 -9.95 -1.91
C TYR A 305 6.32 -8.70 -2.80
N GLY A 306 5.36 -8.65 -3.73
CA GLY A 306 5.15 -7.52 -4.61
C GLY A 306 4.30 -6.43 -3.95
N VAL A 307 4.85 -5.21 -3.88
CA VAL A 307 4.16 -4.06 -3.28
C VAL A 307 3.42 -3.23 -4.32
N TRP A 308 2.11 -3.05 -4.12
CA TRP A 308 1.22 -2.34 -5.04
C TRP A 308 0.58 -1.13 -4.38
N ASN A 309 1.21 0.03 -4.52
CA ASN A 309 0.68 1.28 -3.97
C ASN A 309 -0.52 1.78 -4.78
N LEU A 310 -1.70 1.80 -4.14
CA LEU A 310 -2.94 2.26 -4.75
C LEU A 310 -3.50 3.46 -3.98
N PRO A 311 -3.70 4.61 -4.63
CA PRO A 311 -4.32 5.77 -4.02
C PRO A 311 -5.83 5.52 -3.87
N VAL A 312 -6.28 5.46 -2.62
CA VAL A 312 -7.71 5.33 -2.32
C VAL A 312 -8.41 6.64 -2.64
N TYR A 313 -9.67 6.58 -3.07
CA TYR A 313 -10.52 7.76 -3.15
C TYR A 313 -11.84 7.59 -2.42
N GLY A 314 -12.23 6.39 -2.00
CA GLY A 314 -13.52 6.21 -1.35
C GLY A 314 -13.62 4.96 -0.48
N PHE A 315 -14.55 5.02 0.46
CA PHE A 315 -14.87 3.95 1.40
C PHE A 315 -16.39 3.90 1.59
N LYS A 316 -16.96 2.70 1.60
CA LYS A 316 -18.39 2.49 1.77
C LYS A 316 -18.69 1.23 2.56
N VAL A 317 -19.42 1.35 3.66
CA VAL A 317 -20.02 0.23 4.39
C VAL A 317 -21.24 -0.26 3.59
N LEU A 318 -21.22 -1.53 3.21
CA LEU A 318 -22.26 -2.21 2.45
C LEU A 318 -23.24 -2.93 3.38
N GLU A 319 -22.70 -3.60 4.41
CA GLU A 319 -23.46 -4.32 5.43
C GLU A 319 -22.89 -3.97 6.81
N GLN A 320 -23.78 -3.81 7.80
CA GLN A 320 -23.44 -3.58 9.20
C GLN A 320 -24.46 -4.28 10.09
N THR A 321 -24.06 -5.38 10.71
CA THR A 321 -24.95 -6.26 11.48
C THR A 321 -24.42 -6.43 12.90
N SER A 322 -25.15 -5.90 13.89
CA SER A 322 -24.82 -6.10 15.30
C SER A 322 -25.06 -7.54 15.73
N MET A 323 -24.15 -8.06 16.55
CA MET A 323 -24.16 -9.42 17.06
C MET A 323 -23.71 -9.44 18.53
N THR A 324 -24.23 -10.41 19.28
CA THR A 324 -23.64 -10.78 20.57
C THR A 324 -22.31 -11.51 20.34
N LEU A 325 -21.43 -11.50 21.36
CA LEU A 325 -20.20 -12.29 21.36
C LEU A 325 -20.45 -13.77 21.08
N LYS A 326 -21.54 -14.31 21.65
CA LYS A 326 -21.92 -15.72 21.47
C LYS A 326 -22.33 -16.03 20.03
N GLU A 327 -23.12 -15.16 19.40
CA GLU A 327 -23.51 -15.33 18.00
C GLU A 327 -22.29 -15.26 17.09
N ALA A 328 -21.38 -14.31 17.30
CA ALA A 328 -20.14 -14.21 16.52
C ALA A 328 -19.25 -15.45 16.71
N ALA A 329 -19.05 -15.88 17.95
CA ALA A 329 -18.27 -17.08 18.29
C ALA A 329 -18.79 -18.34 17.60
N GLN A 330 -20.11 -18.54 17.61
CA GLN A 330 -20.74 -19.72 17.02
C GLN A 330 -20.75 -19.66 15.48
N ASN A 331 -21.07 -18.50 14.92
CA ASN A 331 -21.27 -18.35 13.47
C ASN A 331 -19.95 -18.39 12.69
N PHE A 332 -18.89 -17.76 13.20
CA PHE A 332 -17.63 -17.60 12.46
C PHE A 332 -16.51 -18.55 12.93
N TYR A 333 -16.54 -18.97 14.19
CA TYR A 333 -15.43 -19.74 14.78
C TYR A 333 -15.86 -21.10 15.34
N HIS A 334 -17.16 -21.40 15.31
CA HIS A 334 -17.75 -22.65 15.80
C HIS A 334 -17.37 -23.01 17.25
N VAL A 335 -17.24 -21.99 18.11
CA VAL A 335 -16.93 -22.13 19.53
C VAL A 335 -18.00 -21.48 20.41
N GLU A 336 -18.05 -21.85 21.69
CA GLU A 336 -19.07 -21.33 22.62
C GLU A 336 -18.80 -19.90 23.11
N THR A 337 -17.52 -19.51 23.17
CA THR A 337 -17.06 -18.23 23.69
C THR A 337 -16.20 -17.55 22.66
N TYR A 338 -16.40 -16.24 22.45
CA TYR A 338 -15.61 -15.44 21.52
C TYR A 338 -14.14 -15.42 21.97
N PRO A 339 -13.20 -15.93 21.17
CA PRO A 339 -11.86 -16.24 21.66
C PRO A 339 -10.88 -15.07 21.58
N TRP A 340 -11.25 -13.95 20.97
CA TRP A 340 -10.29 -12.95 20.52
C TRP A 340 -10.04 -11.85 21.55
N ASN A 341 -11.07 -11.10 21.93
CA ASN A 341 -10.91 -9.97 22.82
C ASN A 341 -11.86 -10.04 24.02
N GLU A 342 -11.31 -10.30 25.20
CA GLU A 342 -12.07 -10.39 26.46
C GLU A 342 -12.68 -9.04 26.89
N ASN A 343 -12.16 -7.92 26.37
CA ASN A 343 -12.71 -6.58 26.64
C ASN A 343 -13.87 -6.21 25.70
N SER A 344 -14.14 -7.03 24.68
CA SER A 344 -15.27 -6.83 23.78
C SER A 344 -16.57 -7.12 24.49
N THR A 345 -17.53 -6.21 24.36
CA THR A 345 -18.89 -6.35 24.93
C THR A 345 -19.93 -6.65 23.86
N SER A 346 -19.66 -6.25 22.61
CA SER A 346 -20.50 -6.54 21.46
C SER A 346 -19.68 -6.60 20.18
N ILE A 347 -20.22 -7.29 19.17
CA ILE A 347 -19.56 -7.48 17.88
C ILE A 347 -20.41 -6.86 16.79
N VAL A 348 -19.78 -6.28 15.77
CA VAL A 348 -20.47 -5.83 14.57
C VAL A 348 -19.81 -6.45 13.35
N HIS A 349 -20.56 -7.24 12.60
CA HIS A 349 -20.13 -7.77 11.31
C HIS A 349 -20.27 -6.70 10.24
N ILE A 350 -19.18 -6.46 9.50
CA ILE A 350 -19.07 -5.43 8.49
C ILE A 350 -18.68 -6.06 7.15
N LYS A 351 -19.39 -5.66 6.08
CA LYS A 351 -18.84 -5.69 4.73
C LYS A 351 -18.65 -4.27 4.26
N SER A 352 -17.44 -3.94 3.83
CA SER A 352 -17.11 -2.60 3.34
C SER A 352 -16.37 -2.67 2.01
N ARG A 353 -16.51 -1.64 1.19
CA ARG A 353 -15.83 -1.51 -0.10
C ARG A 353 -14.88 -0.33 -0.04
N LEU A 354 -13.61 -0.60 -0.33
CA LEU A 354 -12.60 0.41 -0.58
C LEU A 354 -12.54 0.68 -2.09
N LEU A 355 -12.36 1.93 -2.50
CA LEU A 355 -12.42 2.36 -3.90
C LEU A 355 -11.14 3.08 -4.29
N TRP A 356 -10.56 2.66 -5.41
CA TRP A 356 -9.46 3.33 -6.13
C TRP A 356 -9.76 3.30 -7.63
N ASN A 357 -8.96 4.01 -8.42
CA ASN A 357 -9.00 3.92 -9.86
C ASN A 357 -7.57 3.87 -10.39
N ASN A 358 -7.30 2.95 -11.31
CA ASN A 358 -6.01 2.78 -11.95
C ASN A 358 -6.13 2.82 -13.48
N GLU A 359 -7.30 3.18 -14.02
CA GLU A 359 -7.54 3.18 -15.47
C GLU A 359 -6.70 4.26 -16.17
N THR A 360 -5.78 3.83 -17.02
CA THR A 360 -4.90 4.68 -17.82
C THR A 360 -5.39 4.75 -19.27
N SER A 361 -5.63 5.96 -19.79
CA SER A 361 -6.07 6.15 -21.19
C SER A 361 -4.91 6.18 -22.21
N ALA A 362 -3.83 5.45 -21.94
CA ALA A 362 -2.63 5.41 -22.78
C ALA A 362 -2.67 4.25 -23.80
N ASP A 363 -1.76 4.26 -24.79
CA ASP A 363 -1.70 3.23 -25.85
C ASP A 363 -1.64 1.79 -25.28
N SER A 364 -1.97 0.79 -26.10
CA SER A 364 -2.38 -0.57 -25.69
C SER A 364 -1.42 -1.36 -24.77
N HIS A 365 -0.21 -0.86 -24.55
CA HIS A 365 0.85 -1.48 -23.73
C HIS A 365 1.04 -0.83 -22.36
N LEU A 366 0.32 0.25 -22.04
CA LEU A 366 0.24 0.86 -20.71
C LEU A 366 -1.13 0.64 -20.05
N ILE A 367 -1.95 -0.25 -20.61
CA ILE A 367 -3.24 -0.62 -20.05
C ILE A 367 -2.98 -1.34 -18.73
N VAL A 368 -3.21 -0.63 -17.63
CA VAL A 368 -3.40 -1.27 -16.33
C VAL A 368 -4.81 -1.85 -16.35
N LEU A 369 -4.98 -3.13 -16.00
CA LEU A 369 -6.30 -3.73 -15.89
C LEU A 369 -7.14 -2.89 -14.92
N ARG A 370 -8.32 -2.48 -15.38
CA ARG A 370 -9.25 -1.67 -14.60
C ARG A 370 -9.56 -2.38 -13.30
N ASP A 371 -9.10 -1.79 -12.21
CA ASP A 371 -9.41 -2.16 -10.85
C ASP A 371 -10.08 -0.95 -10.18
N SER A 372 -11.24 -1.19 -9.59
CA SER A 372 -12.12 -0.13 -9.08
C SER A 372 -12.40 -0.27 -7.59
N GLY A 373 -11.62 -1.12 -6.91
CA GLY A 373 -11.79 -1.38 -5.50
C GLY A 373 -12.12 -2.82 -5.15
N VAL A 374 -11.92 -3.13 -3.87
CA VAL A 374 -12.12 -4.45 -3.26
C VAL A 374 -13.15 -4.36 -2.14
N THR A 375 -13.82 -5.47 -1.87
CA THR A 375 -14.72 -5.61 -0.73
C THR A 375 -14.00 -6.39 0.35
N PHE A 376 -14.00 -5.85 1.56
CA PHE A 376 -13.49 -6.54 2.75
C PHE A 376 -14.61 -6.93 3.70
N GLU A 377 -14.45 -8.07 4.35
CA GLU A 377 -15.36 -8.62 5.35
C GLU A 377 -14.62 -8.84 6.68
N TYR A 378 -15.18 -8.30 7.76
CA TYR A 378 -14.54 -8.34 9.09
C TYR A 378 -15.55 -8.17 10.22
N LEU A 379 -15.12 -8.52 11.42
CA LEU A 379 -15.78 -8.21 12.68
C LEU A 379 -15.12 -6.97 13.29
N LEU A 380 -15.94 -6.06 13.81
CA LEU A 380 -15.52 -5.01 14.73
C LEU A 380 -15.86 -5.41 16.16
N GLU A 381 -14.90 -5.22 17.05
CA GLU A 381 -15.06 -5.43 18.49
C GLU A 381 -15.35 -4.09 19.17
N LEU A 382 -16.48 -4.01 19.90
CA LEU A 382 -16.86 -2.79 20.61
C LEU A 382 -16.72 -2.97 22.12
N GLY A 383 -16.09 -2.00 22.78
CA GLY A 383 -16.01 -1.91 24.24
C GLY A 383 -17.30 -1.36 24.88
N GLU A 384 -17.29 -1.23 26.21
CA GLU A 384 -18.43 -0.73 27.00
C GLU A 384 -18.92 0.66 26.55
N ASP A 385 -18.02 1.52 26.07
CA ASP A 385 -18.34 2.88 25.60
C ASP A 385 -18.83 2.96 24.14
N GLU A 386 -19.07 1.80 23.52
CA GLU A 386 -19.40 1.61 22.08
C GLU A 386 -18.31 2.11 21.13
N GLU A 387 -17.07 2.17 21.61
CA GLU A 387 -15.88 2.46 20.81
C GLU A 387 -15.33 1.19 20.19
N ILE A 388 -14.83 1.29 18.96
CA ILE A 388 -14.08 0.24 18.29
C ILE A 388 -12.75 0.06 19.04
N ILE A 389 -12.51 -1.15 19.55
CA ILE A 389 -11.31 -1.52 20.32
C ILE A 389 -10.48 -2.63 19.66
N GLY A 390 -10.93 -3.13 18.52
CA GLY A 390 -10.28 -4.18 17.75
C GLY A 390 -11.19 -4.71 16.65
N GLY A 391 -10.79 -5.83 16.04
CA GLY A 391 -11.53 -6.51 15.01
C GLY A 391 -10.77 -7.70 14.46
N GLU A 392 -11.47 -8.54 13.69
CA GLU A 392 -10.91 -9.74 13.06
C GLU A 392 -11.36 -9.82 11.60
N TRP A 393 -10.41 -10.08 10.70
CA TRP A 393 -10.72 -10.34 9.29
C TRP A 393 -11.51 -11.65 9.15
N LEU A 394 -12.26 -11.79 8.05
CA LEU A 394 -13.08 -12.96 7.78
C LEU A 394 -12.93 -13.41 6.32
N ASN A 395 -13.14 -14.71 6.08
CA ASN A 395 -13.25 -15.30 4.75
C ASN A 395 -12.03 -14.97 3.87
N GLU A 396 -12.25 -14.51 2.63
CA GLU A 396 -11.18 -14.10 1.71
C GLU A 396 -10.34 -12.96 2.29
N SER A 397 -10.92 -12.10 3.14
CA SER A 397 -10.18 -11.00 3.75
C SER A 397 -9.19 -11.44 4.83
N ASN A 398 -9.13 -12.73 5.19
CA ASN A 398 -8.00 -13.24 5.97
C ASN A 398 -6.70 -13.25 5.18
N ASP A 399 -6.77 -13.39 3.85
CA ASP A 399 -5.61 -13.45 2.96
C ASP A 399 -5.53 -12.24 2.00
N ASP A 400 -6.67 -11.58 1.78
CA ASP A 400 -6.85 -10.41 0.91
C ASP A 400 -7.30 -9.19 1.74
N HIS A 401 -6.33 -8.59 2.41
CA HIS A 401 -6.49 -7.32 3.13
C HIS A 401 -5.27 -6.41 2.86
N PRO A 402 -5.34 -5.10 3.18
CA PRO A 402 -4.18 -4.22 3.01
C PRO A 402 -3.04 -4.62 3.94
N ASP A 403 -1.79 -4.59 3.46
CA ASP A 403 -0.57 -4.81 4.27
C ASP A 403 -0.23 -3.56 5.10
N PHE A 404 -0.40 -2.37 4.52
CA PHE A 404 -0.17 -1.11 5.22
C PHE A 404 -0.94 0.05 4.59
N LEU A 405 -1.10 1.12 5.37
CA LEU A 405 -1.71 2.37 4.95
C LEU A 405 -0.69 3.50 5.15
N TRP A 406 -0.59 4.42 4.19
CA TRP A 406 0.32 5.56 4.31
C TRP A 406 -0.11 6.76 3.47
N PHE A 407 0.46 7.93 3.73
CA PHE A 407 0.28 9.12 2.89
C PHE A 407 1.44 10.12 3.04
N PRO A 408 1.76 10.90 1.99
CA PRO A 408 2.79 11.93 2.08
C PRO A 408 2.37 13.08 3.01
N LYS A 409 3.30 13.59 3.81
CA LYS A 409 3.07 14.77 4.67
C LYS A 409 2.99 16.08 3.89
N GLY A 410 3.49 16.10 2.66
CA GLY A 410 3.54 17.28 1.82
C GLY A 410 4.20 17.00 0.48
N LYS A 411 4.42 18.08 -0.28
CA LYS A 411 5.12 18.05 -1.57
C LYS A 411 6.63 18.16 -1.38
N PRO A 412 7.43 17.77 -2.40
CA PRO A 412 8.83 18.15 -2.49
C PRO A 412 9.08 19.64 -2.23
N ALA A 413 10.27 19.98 -1.74
CA ALA A 413 10.68 21.38 -1.67
C ALA A 413 10.69 22.01 -3.07
N ALA A 414 10.28 23.27 -3.18
CA ALA A 414 10.10 23.93 -4.47
C ALA A 414 11.38 23.98 -5.32
N ASP A 415 12.54 23.99 -4.69
CA ASP A 415 13.88 24.01 -5.28
C ASP A 415 14.53 22.62 -5.40
N SER A 416 13.81 21.54 -5.07
CA SER A 416 14.31 20.18 -5.23
C SER A 416 14.73 19.88 -6.67
N VAL A 417 15.91 19.27 -6.80
CA VAL A 417 16.44 18.74 -8.06
C VAL A 417 16.89 17.31 -7.80
N THR A 418 16.38 16.39 -8.60
CA THR A 418 16.73 14.97 -8.49
C THR A 418 18.21 14.74 -8.81
N SER A 419 18.73 13.57 -8.43
CA SER A 419 20.08 13.13 -8.76
C SER A 419 20.40 13.15 -10.26
N ILE A 420 19.38 13.07 -11.11
CA ILE A 420 19.51 13.05 -12.58
C ILE A 420 19.33 14.43 -13.24
N GLY A 421 19.08 15.48 -12.46
CA GLY A 421 18.89 16.85 -12.97
C GLY A 421 17.45 17.18 -13.36
N LEU A 422 16.46 16.40 -12.90
CA LEU A 422 15.04 16.70 -13.07
C LEU A 422 14.64 17.70 -11.98
N SER A 423 14.20 18.90 -12.36
CA SER A 423 13.87 19.98 -11.42
C SER A 423 12.38 19.99 -11.12
N TYR A 424 12.03 19.96 -9.83
CA TYR A 424 10.65 20.04 -9.38
C TYR A 424 9.98 21.35 -9.79
N ALA A 425 10.70 22.47 -9.71
CA ALA A 425 10.22 23.77 -10.21
C ALA A 425 9.86 23.73 -11.71
N ASN A 426 10.73 23.14 -12.54
CA ASN A 426 10.49 23.04 -13.99
C ASN A 426 9.25 22.19 -14.31
N VAL A 427 9.13 21.03 -13.66
CA VAL A 427 7.97 20.13 -13.86
C VAL A 427 6.68 20.76 -13.34
N THR A 428 6.74 21.49 -12.22
CA THR A 428 5.60 22.25 -11.69
C THR A 428 5.09 23.29 -12.69
N VAL A 429 5.96 24.00 -13.40
CA VAL A 429 5.56 24.93 -14.46
C VAL A 429 4.78 24.23 -15.58
N LEU A 430 5.18 23.02 -15.97
CA LEU A 430 4.45 22.23 -16.97
C LEU A 430 3.09 21.76 -16.41
N LEU A 431 3.07 21.25 -15.18
CA LEU A 431 1.89 20.77 -14.47
C LEU A 431 0.82 21.86 -14.35
N GLU A 432 1.20 23.06 -13.91
CA GLU A 432 0.28 24.19 -13.77
C GLU A 432 -0.32 24.60 -15.10
N LYS A 433 0.50 24.68 -16.16
CA LYS A 433 0.00 24.99 -17.52
C LYS A 433 -0.98 23.93 -18.01
N ALA A 434 -0.69 22.64 -17.76
CA ALA A 434 -1.53 21.53 -18.19
C ALA A 434 -2.87 21.50 -17.43
N ALA A 435 -2.87 21.81 -16.13
CA ALA A 435 -4.07 21.84 -15.30
C ALA A 435 -5.01 23.03 -15.63
N MET A 436 -4.46 24.17 -16.03
CA MET A 436 -5.22 25.41 -16.27
C MET A 436 -6.18 25.36 -17.46
N CYS A 437 -5.99 24.46 -18.43
CA CYS A 437 -6.86 24.40 -19.61
C CYS A 437 -8.32 24.01 -19.27
N SER A 438 -8.59 23.43 -18.09
CA SER A 438 -9.93 23.20 -17.55
C SER A 438 -10.73 24.50 -17.34
N THR A 439 -10.07 25.61 -16.97
CA THR A 439 -10.74 26.93 -16.80
C THR A 439 -11.19 27.53 -18.13
N ARG A 440 -10.55 27.16 -19.26
CA ARG A 440 -10.98 27.60 -20.61
C ARG A 440 -12.11 26.74 -21.17
N LEU A 441 -12.18 25.46 -20.81
CA LEU A 441 -13.28 24.57 -21.18
C LEU A 441 -14.56 24.91 -20.39
N ARG A 442 -14.49 25.08 -19.07
CA ARG A 442 -15.64 25.50 -18.25
C ARG A 442 -16.21 26.87 -18.62
N ARG A 443 -15.37 27.85 -18.99
CA ARG A 443 -15.85 29.15 -19.48
C ARG A 443 -16.57 29.08 -20.84
N ARG A 444 -16.25 28.11 -21.70
CA ARG A 444 -16.99 27.93 -22.97
C ARG A 444 -18.37 27.33 -22.72
N ASP A 445 -18.47 26.39 -21.78
CA ASP A 445 -19.75 25.75 -21.45
C ASP A 445 -20.72 26.70 -20.73
N GLU A 446 -20.20 27.64 -19.92
CA GLU A 446 -21.02 28.70 -19.29
C GLU A 446 -21.49 29.75 -20.30
N VAL A 447 -20.65 30.16 -21.26
CA VAL A 447 -21.02 31.11 -22.32
C VAL A 447 -21.97 30.49 -23.37
N SER A 448 -21.97 29.17 -23.55
CA SER A 448 -22.96 28.49 -24.39
C SER A 448 -24.30 28.21 -23.71
N ARG A 449 -24.40 28.48 -22.39
CA ARG A 449 -25.62 28.32 -21.58
C ARG A 449 -26.22 29.66 -21.12
N SER A 450 -25.62 30.79 -21.50
CA SER A 450 -26.19 32.14 -21.41
C SER A 450 -26.64 32.60 -22.79
#